data_AF-A0A7K4SK38-F1
#
_entry.id   AF-A0A7K4SK38-F1
#
_cell.length_a   1.000
_cell.length_b   1.000
_cell.length_c   1.000
_cell.angle_alpha   90.00
_cell.angle_beta   90.00
_cell.angle_gamma   90.00
#
_symmetry.space_group_name_H-M   'P 1'
#
loop_
_entity.id
_entity.type
_entity.pdbx_description
1 polymer ?
#
loop_
_entity_poly.entity_id
_entity_poly.type
_entity_poly.pdbx_seq_one_letter_code
_entity_poly.pdbx_strand_id
1 'polypeptide(L)'
;ETLSLRISPVTTADGGIYSADFEDASGTVTALCFQVSVWEPVQQPRLEARILHQEQGRCNLSLLCTVPGAGNVSYSWSCTGDPLGTLEHQPWLHLQVRGDANPTVCGCNASNPVSWSTASTDVAAACHTATAGFYGVIPWWAVAVSLVLALAITVALVVTCYWWRKRRKDPPGVALQTPPGHIEPTLTIYEEVGKAQTGQEPVSAGG
;
A
#
# COMPACT_ATOMS: atom_id res chain seq x y z
N GLU A 1 3.58 -4.06 -68.62
CA GLU A 1 3.43 -5.11 -67.60
C GLU A 1 3.70 -4.52 -66.22
N THR A 2 3.10 -5.08 -65.16
CA THR A 2 3.33 -4.64 -63.78
C THR A 2 4.32 -5.57 -63.09
N LEU A 3 5.45 -5.04 -62.63
CA LEU A 3 6.43 -5.78 -61.84
C LEU A 3 6.05 -5.71 -60.35
N SER A 4 6.22 -6.81 -59.61
CA SER A 4 5.92 -6.86 -58.17
C SER A 4 6.94 -7.71 -57.42
N LEU A 5 7.33 -7.25 -56.23
CA LEU A 5 8.13 -7.99 -55.26
C LEU A 5 7.22 -8.54 -54.17
N ARG A 6 7.36 -9.83 -53.84
CA ARG A 6 6.57 -10.48 -52.80
C ARG A 6 7.47 -11.26 -51.86
N ILE A 7 7.35 -10.97 -50.57
CA ILE A 7 8.09 -11.63 -49.49
C ILE A 7 7.09 -12.42 -48.64
N SER A 8 7.32 -13.72 -48.46
CA SER A 8 6.48 -14.58 -47.64
C SER A 8 7.25 -15.86 -47.25
N PRO A 9 7.30 -16.25 -45.96
CA PRO A 9 6.77 -15.53 -44.80
C PRO A 9 7.56 -14.25 -44.48
N VAL A 10 6.91 -13.25 -43.88
CA VAL A 10 7.55 -11.99 -43.46
C VAL A 10 8.06 -12.10 -42.02
N THR A 11 9.20 -11.49 -41.74
CA THR A 11 9.82 -11.38 -40.43
C THR A 11 10.18 -9.92 -40.12
N THR A 12 10.43 -9.59 -38.86
CA THR A 12 10.85 -8.23 -38.46
C THR A 12 12.18 -7.80 -39.10
N ALA A 13 13.02 -8.75 -39.53
CA ALA A 13 14.26 -8.49 -40.25
C ALA A 13 14.05 -8.00 -41.69
N ASP A 14 12.85 -8.18 -42.25
CA ASP A 14 12.49 -7.66 -43.58
C ASP A 14 12.09 -6.17 -43.54
N GLY A 15 12.16 -5.53 -42.37
CA GLY A 15 12.00 -4.08 -42.25
C GLY A 15 13.22 -3.34 -42.80
N GLY A 16 13.02 -2.35 -43.65
CA GLY A 16 14.12 -1.60 -44.25
C GLY A 16 13.73 -0.70 -45.42
N ILE A 17 14.74 -0.15 -46.08
CA ILE A 17 14.57 0.61 -47.31
C ILE A 17 14.72 -0.36 -48.49
N TYR A 18 13.70 -0.39 -49.34
CA TYR A 18 13.68 -1.13 -50.59
C TYR A 18 13.85 -0.15 -51.75
N SER A 19 14.63 -0.53 -52.77
CA SER A 19 14.76 0.22 -54.03
C SER A 19 14.34 -0.66 -55.20
N ALA A 20 13.63 -0.06 -56.16
CA ALA A 20 13.37 -0.65 -57.47
C ALA A 20 13.98 0.24 -58.55
N ASP A 21 14.95 -0.30 -59.27
CA ASP A 21 15.71 0.42 -60.29
C ASP A 21 15.19 0.05 -61.68
N PHE A 22 14.85 1.05 -62.49
CA PHE A 22 14.30 0.90 -63.83
C PHE A 22 15.24 1.55 -64.82
N GLU A 23 15.76 0.77 -65.76
CA GLU A 23 16.59 1.26 -66.85
C GLU A 23 15.75 1.40 -68.12
N ASP A 24 15.81 2.56 -68.77
CA ASP A 24 15.14 2.80 -70.04
C ASP A 24 16.01 2.42 -71.25
N ALA A 25 15.45 2.52 -72.47
CA ALA A 25 16.16 2.18 -73.70
C ALA A 25 17.37 3.09 -74.01
N SER A 26 17.51 4.22 -73.30
CA SER A 26 18.66 5.13 -73.41
C SER A 26 19.77 4.81 -72.41
N GLY A 27 19.55 3.84 -71.51
CA GLY A 27 20.46 3.48 -70.42
C GLY A 27 20.30 4.36 -69.18
N THR A 28 19.25 5.18 -69.08
CA THR A 28 18.99 6.02 -67.91
C THR A 28 18.30 5.18 -66.84
N VAL A 29 18.85 5.19 -65.61
CA VAL A 29 18.29 4.45 -64.46
C VAL A 29 17.48 5.39 -63.57
N THR A 30 16.24 5.01 -63.28
CA THR A 30 15.37 5.68 -62.30
C THR A 30 15.12 4.74 -61.12
N ALA A 31 15.34 5.21 -59.89
CA ALA A 31 15.11 4.42 -58.68
C ALA A 31 13.83 4.87 -57.95
N LEU A 32 13.04 3.89 -57.48
CA LEU A 32 11.91 4.11 -56.58
C LEU A 32 12.22 3.51 -55.21
N CYS A 33 12.30 4.35 -54.18
CA CYS A 33 12.62 3.93 -52.81
C CYS A 33 11.35 3.87 -51.94
N PHE A 34 11.24 2.83 -51.11
CA PHE A 34 10.14 2.63 -50.16
C PHE A 34 10.69 2.24 -48.80
N GLN A 35 10.16 2.84 -47.72
CA GLN A 35 10.43 2.40 -46.36
C GLN A 35 9.37 1.39 -45.93
N VAL A 36 9.80 0.18 -45.61
CA VAL A 36 8.95 -0.91 -45.13
C VAL A 36 9.21 -1.11 -43.64
N SER A 37 8.15 -1.00 -42.84
CA SER A 37 8.18 -1.29 -41.40
C SER A 37 7.36 -2.54 -41.13
N VAL A 38 7.97 -3.56 -40.53
CA VAL A 38 7.31 -4.81 -40.15
C VAL A 38 7.04 -4.80 -38.66
N TRP A 39 5.82 -5.13 -38.27
CA TRP A 39 5.35 -5.12 -36.89
C TRP A 39 4.81 -6.48 -36.49
N GLU A 40 5.14 -6.91 -35.27
CA GLU A 40 4.52 -8.08 -34.68
C GLU A 40 3.09 -7.75 -34.21
N PRO A 41 2.14 -8.70 -34.31
CA PRO A 41 0.81 -8.51 -33.74
C PRO A 41 0.87 -8.25 -32.24
N VAL A 42 0.08 -7.28 -31.78
CA VAL A 42 -0.04 -6.91 -30.36
C VAL A 42 -0.56 -8.11 -29.58
N GLN A 43 0.22 -8.54 -28.60
CA GLN A 43 -0.16 -9.60 -27.68
C GLN A 43 -1.21 -9.08 -26.68
N GLN A 44 -1.95 -10.02 -26.07
CA GLN A 44 -2.96 -9.72 -25.07
C GLN A 44 -2.35 -8.87 -23.91
N PRO A 45 -2.81 -7.63 -23.69
CA PRO A 45 -2.32 -6.81 -22.59
C PRO A 45 -2.79 -7.37 -21.24
N ARG A 46 -2.05 -7.01 -20.20
CA ARG A 46 -2.39 -7.26 -18.80
C ARG A 46 -2.69 -5.93 -18.12
N LEU A 47 -3.81 -5.88 -17.43
CA LEU A 47 -4.27 -4.69 -16.73
C LEU A 47 -4.21 -4.94 -15.23
N GLU A 48 -3.38 -4.17 -14.54
CA GLU A 48 -3.22 -4.21 -13.09
C GLU A 48 -3.85 -2.97 -12.46
N ALA A 49 -4.57 -3.15 -11.36
CA ALA A 49 -5.17 -2.07 -10.59
C ALA A 49 -4.55 -2.00 -9.21
N ARG A 50 -4.04 -0.82 -8.83
CA ARG A 50 -3.42 -0.58 -7.52
C ARG A 50 -4.16 0.54 -6.79
N ILE A 51 -4.56 0.28 -5.56
CA ILE A 51 -5.14 1.31 -4.68
C ILE A 51 -4.00 2.14 -4.10
N LEU A 52 -4.00 3.44 -4.40
CA LEU A 52 -3.04 4.41 -3.87
C LEU A 52 -3.48 4.94 -2.51
N HIS A 53 -4.76 5.29 -2.39
CA HIS A 53 -5.33 5.85 -1.18
C HIS A 53 -6.84 5.59 -1.13
N GLN A 54 -7.39 5.50 0.08
CA GLN A 54 -8.82 5.33 0.30
C GLN A 54 -9.28 6.23 1.44
N GLU A 55 -10.30 7.06 1.18
CA GLU A 55 -10.88 7.98 2.14
C GLU A 55 -12.38 8.15 1.89
N GLN A 56 -13.20 8.12 2.96
CA GLN A 56 -14.64 8.42 2.89
C GLN A 56 -15.39 7.66 1.78
N GLY A 57 -15.07 6.37 1.60
CA GLY A 57 -15.69 5.53 0.57
C GLY A 57 -15.25 5.85 -0.87
N ARG A 58 -14.20 6.65 -1.07
CA ARG A 58 -13.54 6.86 -2.38
C ARG A 58 -12.18 6.19 -2.40
N CYS A 59 -11.83 5.61 -3.54
CA CYS A 59 -10.52 5.03 -3.81
C CYS A 59 -9.82 5.80 -4.92
N ASN A 60 -8.60 6.27 -4.64
CA ASN A 60 -7.66 6.69 -5.65
C ASN A 60 -6.90 5.47 -6.15
N LEU A 61 -6.95 5.24 -7.44
CA LEU A 61 -6.39 4.07 -8.11
C LEU A 61 -5.34 4.50 -9.13
N SER A 62 -4.36 3.64 -9.33
CA SER A 62 -3.44 3.66 -10.45
C SER A 62 -3.63 2.36 -11.23
N LEU A 63 -3.95 2.49 -12.51
CA LEU A 63 -4.01 1.37 -13.44
C LEU A 63 -2.72 1.31 -14.24
N LEU A 64 -2.21 0.10 -14.49
CA LEU A 64 -1.06 -0.14 -15.35
C LEU A 64 -1.41 -1.19 -16.40
N CYS A 65 -1.29 -0.82 -17.66
CA CYS A 65 -1.47 -1.69 -18.82
C CYS A 65 -0.10 -2.10 -19.35
N THR A 66 0.17 -3.40 -19.38
CA THR A 66 1.44 -3.96 -19.88
C THR A 66 1.17 -4.90 -21.04
N VAL A 67 1.97 -4.80 -22.10
CA VAL A 67 1.92 -5.71 -23.25
C VAL A 67 3.15 -6.63 -23.19
N PRO A 68 2.99 -7.97 -23.17
CA PRO A 68 4.12 -8.88 -23.24
C PRO A 68 4.94 -8.64 -24.52
N GLY A 69 6.27 -8.56 -24.39
CA GLY A 69 7.17 -8.31 -25.52
C GLY A 69 7.06 -6.89 -26.10
N ALA A 70 6.63 -5.92 -25.29
CA ALA A 70 6.32 -4.55 -25.74
C ALA A 70 7.43 -3.92 -26.61
N GLY A 71 7.11 -3.76 -27.90
CA GLY A 71 7.72 -2.81 -28.82
C GLY A 71 7.00 -1.46 -28.81
N ASN A 72 7.01 -0.73 -29.93
CA ASN A 72 6.35 0.57 -30.06
C ASN A 72 4.82 0.40 -30.18
N VAL A 73 4.09 0.54 -29.07
CA VAL A 73 2.62 0.50 -29.03
C VAL A 73 2.07 1.80 -28.46
N SER A 74 0.91 2.23 -28.96
CA SER A 74 0.15 3.34 -28.39
C SER A 74 -0.91 2.79 -27.45
N TYR A 75 -1.20 3.56 -26.40
CA TYR A 75 -2.23 3.22 -25.42
C TYR A 75 -3.41 4.17 -25.56
N SER A 76 -4.62 3.65 -25.36
CA SER A 76 -5.81 4.44 -25.11
C SER A 76 -6.65 3.78 -24.03
N TRP A 77 -7.44 4.58 -23.33
CA TRP A 77 -8.23 4.13 -22.18
C TRP A 77 -9.71 4.36 -22.44
N SER A 78 -10.55 3.55 -21.82
CA SER A 78 -12.00 3.73 -21.79
C SER A 78 -12.51 3.25 -20.44
N CYS A 79 -13.31 4.04 -19.76
CA CYS A 79 -13.92 3.64 -18.49
C CYS A 79 -15.41 3.98 -18.51
N THR A 80 -16.23 3.11 -17.94
CA THR A 80 -17.64 3.43 -17.68
C THR A 80 -17.75 4.40 -16.51
N GLY A 81 -18.81 5.22 -16.48
CA GLY A 81 -19.14 6.05 -15.30
C GLY A 81 -18.34 7.34 -15.12
N ASP A 82 -17.77 7.89 -16.21
CA ASP A 82 -17.06 9.19 -16.25
C ASP A 82 -16.10 9.42 -15.06
N PRO A 83 -15.07 8.58 -14.90
CA PRO A 83 -14.10 8.78 -13.82
C PRO A 83 -13.33 10.09 -14.00
N LEU A 84 -13.02 10.74 -12.87
CA LEU A 84 -12.20 11.95 -12.86
C LEU A 84 -10.73 11.59 -13.17
N GLY A 85 -10.24 12.01 -14.34
CA GLY A 85 -8.85 11.84 -14.77
C GLY A 85 -8.64 12.26 -16.23
N THR A 86 -7.40 12.54 -16.63
CA THR A 86 -7.07 12.71 -18.05
C THR A 86 -6.78 11.35 -18.66
N LEU A 87 -7.51 11.00 -19.72
CA LEU A 87 -7.21 9.82 -20.53
C LEU A 87 -5.97 10.13 -21.37
N GLU A 88 -4.81 9.76 -20.84
CA GLU A 88 -3.53 9.95 -21.52
C GLU A 88 -3.21 8.76 -22.44
N HIS A 89 -2.36 8.99 -23.43
CA HIS A 89 -1.85 7.93 -24.33
C HIS A 89 -0.73 7.10 -23.69
N GLN A 90 -0.77 6.94 -22.37
CA GLN A 90 0.28 6.34 -21.56
C GLN A 90 -0.16 4.97 -21.04
N PRO A 91 0.80 4.08 -20.71
CA PRO A 91 0.47 2.77 -20.16
C PRO A 91 -0.14 2.83 -18.75
N TRP A 92 -0.20 3.99 -18.11
CA TRP A 92 -0.84 4.17 -16.81
C TRP A 92 -2.01 5.15 -16.84
N LEU A 93 -2.98 4.93 -15.96
CA LEU A 93 -4.14 5.81 -15.76
C LEU A 93 -4.39 6.01 -14.27
N HIS A 94 -4.51 7.26 -13.83
CA HIS A 94 -4.92 7.61 -12.47
C HIS A 94 -6.38 8.01 -12.46
N LEU A 95 -7.16 7.44 -11.55
CA LEU A 95 -8.59 7.71 -11.43
C LEU A 95 -9.08 7.58 -10.00
N GLN A 96 -10.18 8.26 -9.70
CA GLN A 96 -10.88 8.14 -8.42
C GLN A 96 -12.27 7.54 -8.63
N VAL A 97 -12.61 6.50 -7.87
CA VAL A 97 -13.94 5.86 -7.89
C VAL A 97 -14.56 5.84 -6.51
N ARG A 98 -15.89 5.82 -6.45
CA ARG A 98 -16.59 5.50 -5.22
C ARG A 98 -16.69 3.99 -5.06
N GLY A 99 -16.43 3.54 -3.84
CA GLY A 99 -16.53 2.14 -3.48
C GLY A 99 -17.95 1.62 -3.60
N ASP A 100 -18.98 2.42 -3.35
CA ASP A 100 -20.40 2.02 -3.38
C ASP A 100 -21.09 2.23 -4.75
N ALA A 101 -20.33 2.64 -5.78
CA ALA A 101 -20.89 2.87 -7.10
C ALA A 101 -21.16 1.56 -7.85
N ASN A 102 -22.01 1.65 -8.87
CA ASN A 102 -22.15 0.61 -9.90
C ASN A 102 -20.78 0.17 -10.44
N PRO A 103 -20.66 -1.06 -10.99
CA PRO A 103 -19.40 -1.57 -11.51
C PRO A 103 -18.79 -0.56 -12.47
N THR A 104 -17.58 -0.12 -12.12
CA THR A 104 -16.79 0.80 -12.93
C THR A 104 -15.77 -0.05 -13.66
N VAL A 105 -15.99 -0.27 -14.95
CA VAL A 105 -15.13 -1.11 -15.78
C VAL A 105 -14.22 -0.19 -16.57
N CYS A 106 -12.91 -0.33 -16.36
CA CYS A 106 -11.90 0.36 -17.13
C CYS A 106 -11.19 -0.62 -18.05
N GLY A 107 -11.00 -0.22 -19.30
CA GLY A 107 -10.27 -0.96 -20.32
C GLY A 107 -9.12 -0.15 -20.90
N CYS A 108 -7.97 -0.79 -21.08
CA CYS A 108 -6.89 -0.29 -21.92
C CYS A 108 -6.93 -0.95 -23.28
N ASN A 109 -6.68 -0.17 -24.33
CA ASN A 109 -6.42 -0.62 -25.68
C ASN A 109 -4.96 -0.31 -26.01
N ALA A 110 -4.22 -1.35 -26.38
CA ALA A 110 -2.87 -1.23 -26.90
C ALA A 110 -2.89 -1.52 -28.42
N SER A 111 -2.31 -0.63 -29.21
CA SER A 111 -2.35 -0.75 -30.67
C SER A 111 -1.02 -0.41 -31.34
N ASN A 112 -0.81 -1.02 -32.51
CA ASN A 112 0.26 -0.68 -33.45
C ASN A 112 -0.32 -0.60 -34.87
N PRO A 113 0.47 -0.25 -35.90
CA PRO A 113 -0.05 -0.06 -37.26
C PRO A 113 -0.73 -1.29 -37.90
N VAL A 114 -0.53 -2.49 -37.36
CA VAL A 114 -1.04 -3.75 -37.94
C VAL A 114 -2.11 -4.44 -37.09
N SER A 115 -2.25 -4.10 -35.81
CA SER A 115 -3.13 -4.82 -34.88
C SER A 115 -3.41 -4.04 -33.60
N TRP A 116 -4.42 -4.49 -32.85
CA TRP A 116 -4.77 -3.94 -31.55
C TRP A 116 -5.29 -5.05 -30.63
N SER A 117 -5.17 -4.83 -29.31
CA SER A 117 -5.69 -5.74 -28.29
C SER A 117 -6.07 -4.96 -27.03
N THR A 118 -7.04 -5.48 -26.27
CA THR A 118 -7.61 -4.80 -25.11
C THR A 118 -7.64 -5.67 -23.86
N ALA A 119 -7.50 -5.04 -22.69
CA ALA A 119 -7.72 -5.67 -21.40
C ALA A 119 -8.63 -4.77 -20.56
N SER A 120 -9.50 -5.37 -19.75
CA SER A 120 -10.43 -4.64 -18.90
C SER A 120 -10.52 -5.25 -17.51
N THR A 121 -10.89 -4.42 -16.53
CA THR A 121 -11.08 -4.84 -15.15
C THR A 121 -12.14 -3.98 -14.46
N ASP A 122 -12.85 -4.57 -13.50
CA ASP A 122 -13.75 -3.85 -12.61
C ASP A 122 -12.94 -3.21 -11.47
N VAL A 123 -12.79 -1.88 -11.55
CA VAL A 123 -12.00 -1.12 -10.59
C VAL A 123 -12.79 -0.76 -9.33
N ALA A 124 -14.12 -0.79 -9.37
CA ALA A 124 -14.97 -0.58 -8.20
C ALA A 124 -14.93 -1.81 -7.27
N ALA A 125 -14.91 -3.01 -7.84
CA ALA A 125 -14.72 -4.25 -7.08
C ALA A 125 -13.40 -4.26 -6.29
N ALA A 126 -12.30 -3.79 -6.89
CA ALA A 126 -11.03 -3.64 -6.19
C ALA A 126 -11.16 -2.72 -4.97
N CYS A 127 -11.87 -1.59 -5.12
CA CYS A 127 -12.12 -0.64 -4.04
C CYS A 127 -12.93 -1.25 -2.87
N HIS A 128 -13.96 -2.05 -3.16
CA HIS A 128 -14.76 -2.75 -2.15
C HIS A 128 -13.96 -3.74 -1.31
N THR A 129 -13.07 -4.52 -1.93
CA THR A 129 -12.30 -5.54 -1.18
C THR A 129 -11.35 -4.92 -0.17
N ALA A 130 -10.83 -3.72 -0.44
CA ALA A 130 -9.93 -3.01 0.48
C ALA A 130 -10.66 -2.40 1.69
N THR A 131 -11.90 -1.90 1.54
CA THR A 131 -12.67 -1.38 2.69
C THR A 131 -12.98 -2.49 3.70
N ALA A 132 -13.27 -3.71 3.23
CA ALA A 132 -13.52 -4.86 4.10
C ALA A 132 -12.31 -5.21 4.99
N GLY A 133 -11.09 -4.97 4.49
CA GLY A 133 -9.84 -5.26 5.21
C GLY A 133 -9.48 -4.28 6.34
N PHE A 134 -10.07 -3.08 6.35
CA PHE A 134 -9.82 -2.08 7.41
C PHE A 134 -10.94 -2.02 8.48
N TYR A 135 -12.15 -2.49 8.18
CA TYR A 135 -13.30 -2.44 9.10
C TYR A 135 -13.73 -3.78 9.71
N GLY A 136 -13.25 -4.93 9.22
CA GLY A 136 -13.09 -6.14 10.03
C GLY A 136 -11.64 -6.18 10.47
N VAL A 137 -11.21 -6.40 11.71
CA VAL A 137 -11.53 -7.56 12.53
C VAL A 137 -11.06 -7.25 13.97
N ILE A 138 -11.70 -6.31 14.68
CA ILE A 138 -11.72 -6.42 16.14
C ILE A 138 -13.14 -6.84 16.51
N PRO A 139 -13.35 -8.14 16.73
CA PRO A 139 -14.64 -8.59 17.20
C PRO A 139 -14.93 -7.90 18.53
N TRP A 140 -16.12 -7.32 18.68
CA TRP A 140 -16.54 -6.69 19.94
C TRP A 140 -16.41 -7.64 21.13
N TRP A 141 -16.58 -8.95 20.90
CA TRP A 141 -16.33 -9.97 21.91
C TRP A 141 -14.86 -10.05 22.34
N ALA A 142 -13.89 -9.81 21.45
CA ALA A 142 -12.47 -9.80 21.81
C ALA A 142 -12.11 -8.58 22.68
N VAL A 143 -12.74 -7.43 22.44
CA VAL A 143 -12.62 -6.24 23.31
C VAL A 143 -13.24 -6.52 24.68
N ALA A 144 -14.45 -7.11 24.70
CA ALA A 144 -15.13 -7.47 25.93
C ALA A 144 -14.32 -8.48 26.76
N VAL A 145 -13.79 -9.53 26.14
CA VAL A 145 -12.93 -10.53 26.81
C VAL A 145 -11.66 -9.89 27.35
N SER A 146 -11.03 -8.99 26.60
CA SER A 146 -9.83 -8.27 27.05
C SER A 146 -10.11 -7.37 28.26
N LEU A 147 -11.25 -6.67 28.27
CA LEU A 147 -11.70 -5.85 29.41
C LEU A 147 -11.99 -6.71 30.65
N VAL A 148 -12.69 -7.83 30.48
CA VAL A 148 -13.01 -8.75 31.59
C VAL A 148 -11.73 -9.35 32.16
N LEU A 149 -10.78 -9.76 31.30
CA LEU A 149 -9.50 -10.30 31.74
C LEU A 149 -8.67 -9.26 32.52
N ALA A 150 -8.61 -8.02 32.03
CA ALA A 150 -7.95 -6.92 32.72
C ALA A 150 -8.57 -6.65 34.10
N LEU A 151 -9.90 -6.67 34.20
CA LEU A 151 -10.61 -6.51 35.48
C LEU A 151 -10.33 -7.68 36.43
N ALA A 152 -10.34 -8.92 35.94
CA ALA A 152 -10.05 -10.09 36.75
C ALA A 152 -8.61 -10.06 37.30
N ILE A 153 -7.63 -9.65 36.49
CA ILE A 153 -6.23 -9.52 36.90
C ILE A 153 -6.08 -8.45 37.98
N THR A 154 -6.70 -7.27 37.80
CA THR A 154 -6.64 -6.19 38.78
C THR A 154 -7.25 -6.60 40.12
N VAL A 155 -8.40 -7.28 40.12
CA VAL A 155 -9.02 -7.83 41.33
C VAL A 155 -8.12 -8.87 42.00
N ALA A 156 -7.54 -9.80 41.22
CA ALA A 156 -6.63 -10.81 41.74
C ALA A 156 -5.39 -10.17 42.40
N LEU A 157 -4.80 -9.14 41.79
CA LEU A 157 -3.67 -8.40 42.38
C LEU A 157 -4.05 -7.69 43.68
N VAL A 158 -5.21 -7.03 43.73
CA VAL A 158 -5.70 -6.36 44.95
C VAL A 158 -5.93 -7.36 46.08
N VAL A 159 -6.56 -8.49 45.78
CA VAL A 159 -6.77 -9.58 46.75
C VAL A 159 -5.41 -10.10 47.22
N THR A 160 -4.51 -10.48 46.32
CA THR A 160 -3.19 -11.02 46.68
C THR A 160 -2.39 -10.04 47.55
N CYS A 161 -2.42 -8.75 47.21
CA CYS A 161 -1.82 -7.68 48.02
C CYS A 161 -2.47 -7.55 49.41
N TYR A 162 -3.79 -7.66 49.51
CA TYR A 162 -4.50 -7.65 50.79
C TYR A 162 -4.12 -8.84 51.66
N TRP A 163 -4.09 -10.05 51.09
CA TRP A 163 -3.68 -11.27 51.79
C TRP A 163 -2.22 -11.21 52.24
N TRP A 164 -1.32 -10.65 51.42
CA TRP A 164 0.07 -10.40 51.81
C TRP A 164 0.20 -9.38 52.94
N ARG A 165 -0.58 -8.29 52.90
CA ARG A 165 -0.63 -7.32 54.01
C ARG A 165 -1.20 -7.94 55.29
N LYS A 166 -2.20 -8.83 55.18
CA LYS A 166 -2.78 -9.54 56.32
C LYS A 166 -1.80 -10.56 56.91
N ARG A 167 -1.10 -11.35 56.09
CA ARG A 167 -0.05 -12.28 56.57
C ARG A 167 1.15 -11.57 57.21
N ARG A 168 1.49 -10.35 56.79
CA ARG A 168 2.49 -9.53 57.52
C ARG A 168 1.99 -9.06 58.89
N LYS A 169 0.68 -9.12 59.14
CA LYS A 169 0.06 -8.72 60.41
C LYS A 169 -0.11 -9.89 61.40
N ASP A 170 0.01 -11.13 60.94
CA ASP A 170 -0.08 -12.34 61.77
C ASP A 170 1.29 -13.04 61.83
N PRO A 171 2.14 -12.78 62.85
CA PRO A 171 3.35 -13.58 63.07
C PRO A 171 2.97 -14.98 63.63
N PRO A 172 3.70 -16.05 63.27
CA PRO A 172 3.42 -17.40 63.77
C PRO A 172 3.70 -17.48 65.27
N GLY A 173 2.68 -17.82 66.06
CA GLY A 173 2.78 -18.03 67.49
C GLY A 173 3.61 -19.27 67.83
N VAL A 174 4.67 -19.07 68.62
CA VAL A 174 5.33 -20.11 69.41
C VAL A 174 5.27 -19.68 70.88
N ALA A 175 4.89 -20.62 71.72
CA ALA A 175 4.46 -20.42 73.08
C ALA A 175 5.58 -20.06 74.07
N LEU A 176 5.13 -19.34 75.11
CA LEU A 176 5.45 -19.48 76.54
C LEU A 176 6.52 -18.57 77.18
N GLN A 177 6.02 -17.89 78.24
CA GLN A 177 6.66 -17.38 79.47
C GLN A 177 7.33 -15.99 79.48
N THR A 178 6.64 -15.07 80.18
CA THR A 178 7.09 -13.81 80.81
C THR A 178 8.18 -14.04 81.87
N PRO A 179 9.05 -13.06 82.20
CA PRO A 179 8.68 -11.92 83.07
C PRO A 179 9.39 -10.56 82.74
N PRO A 180 9.09 -9.45 83.44
CA PRO A 180 9.11 -8.10 82.87
C PRO A 180 10.34 -7.27 83.22
N GLY A 181 10.64 -6.30 82.35
CA GLY A 181 11.31 -5.06 82.76
C GLY A 181 12.50 -4.62 81.91
N HIS A 182 12.51 -3.31 81.67
CA HIS A 182 13.67 -2.45 81.42
C HIS A 182 14.07 -2.11 79.97
N ILE A 183 13.69 -0.88 79.59
CA ILE A 183 14.41 0.20 78.88
C ILE A 183 15.33 -0.18 77.70
N GLU A 184 14.94 0.36 76.54
CA GLU A 184 15.70 0.70 75.31
C GLU A 184 17.21 1.00 75.53
N PRO A 185 18.09 0.75 74.54
CA PRO A 185 18.24 1.78 73.50
C PRO A 185 18.68 1.30 72.11
N THR A 186 18.24 2.06 71.08
CA THR A 186 18.99 2.55 69.89
C THR A 186 19.70 1.52 68.97
N LEU A 187 19.74 1.67 67.64
CA LEU A 187 20.24 2.85 66.93
C LEU A 187 19.99 2.70 65.40
N THR A 188 19.49 3.78 64.81
CA THR A 188 19.80 4.34 63.47
C THR A 188 19.31 3.65 62.18
N ILE A 189 18.45 4.28 61.37
CA ILE A 189 18.66 5.39 60.38
C ILE A 189 18.86 4.77 58.96
N TYR A 190 18.14 5.11 57.88
CA TYR A 190 17.66 6.40 57.36
C TYR A 190 16.27 6.29 56.69
N GLU A 191 15.50 7.38 56.74
CA GLU A 191 14.32 7.67 55.89
C GLU A 191 14.70 8.72 54.84
N GLU A 192 14.10 8.61 53.65
CA GLU A 192 14.04 9.64 52.60
C GLU A 192 13.66 11.01 53.16
N VAL A 193 13.96 12.11 52.44
CA VAL A 193 12.92 13.08 52.04
C VAL A 193 13.42 13.90 50.84
N GLY A 194 12.66 13.85 49.76
CA GLY A 194 12.63 14.87 48.73
C GLY A 194 11.43 15.81 48.92
N LYS A 195 11.75 17.10 49.06
CA LYS A 195 10.99 18.31 48.68
C LYS A 195 9.84 18.85 49.55
N ALA A 196 10.10 20.04 50.09
CA ALA A 196 9.35 21.31 49.94
C ALA A 196 10.23 22.41 50.61
N GLN A 197 10.30 23.71 50.28
CA GLN A 197 9.51 24.62 49.46
C GLN A 197 10.33 25.93 49.26
N THR A 198 9.99 26.66 48.20
CA THR A 198 9.97 28.12 47.97
C THR A 198 10.73 29.09 48.90
N GLY A 199 11.56 29.94 48.27
CA GLY A 199 11.39 31.39 48.38
C GLY A 199 12.35 32.19 49.26
N GLN A 200 13.17 33.01 48.57
CA GLN A 200 13.38 34.45 48.79
C GLN A 200 14.81 34.91 49.21
N GLU A 201 15.34 35.79 48.34
CA GLU A 201 16.51 36.69 48.38
C GLU A 201 16.70 37.46 49.71
N PRO A 202 17.88 38.09 50.02
CA PRO A 202 18.52 39.11 49.16
C PRO A 202 20.07 39.26 49.18
N VAL A 203 20.60 39.98 48.15
CA VAL A 203 21.73 40.97 48.18
C VAL A 203 23.16 40.44 48.44
N SER A 204 24.27 40.92 47.84
CA SER A 204 24.65 41.82 46.73
C SER A 204 26.20 41.88 46.71
N ALA A 205 26.76 42.62 45.73
CA ALA A 205 28.16 43.02 45.50
C ALA A 205 29.02 42.00 44.74
N GLY A 206 29.64 42.30 43.60
CA GLY A 206 30.09 43.59 43.07
C GLY A 206 31.59 43.46 42.77
N GLY A 207 32.00 43.71 41.52
CA GLY A 207 33.39 43.62 41.06
C GLY A 207 33.52 43.05 39.66
#